data_AF-A0A3A6K8Q4-F1
#
_entry.id   AF-A0A3A6K8Q4-F1
#
_cell.length_a   1.000
_cell.length_b   1.000
_cell.length_c   1.000
_cell.angle_alpha   90.00
_cell.angle_beta   90.00
_cell.angle_gamma   90.00
#
_symmetry.space_group_name_H-M   'P 1'
#
loop_
_entity.id
_entity.type
_entity.pdbx_description
1 polymer ?
#
loop_
_entity_poly.entity_id
_entity_poly.type
_entity_poly.pdbx_seq_one_letter_code
_entity_poly.pdbx_strand_id
1 'polypeptide(L)'
;MSARNYVPAMVKWMVEEGTKNTSSGNWIFTSAEIAEAFPVAESSVIEMFGAILTEVYQHEAVAEANVNFESDGSATFDLTFYTDYCPNISDETKAG
;
A
#
# COMPACT_ATOMS: atom_id res chain seq x y z
N MET A 1 -6.99 -14.36 -16.73
CA MET A 1 -7.56 -13.32 -15.86
C MET A 1 -6.59 -12.14 -15.93
N SER A 2 -7.06 -10.90 -16.11
CA SER A 2 -6.14 -9.76 -16.19
C SER A 2 -5.55 -9.47 -14.82
N ALA A 3 -4.26 -9.10 -14.76
CA ALA A 3 -3.62 -8.67 -13.52
C ALA A 3 -4.40 -7.53 -12.84
N ARG A 4 -5.07 -6.68 -13.64
CA ARG A 4 -5.92 -5.58 -13.15
C ARG A 4 -7.08 -6.03 -12.27
N ASN A 5 -7.55 -7.26 -12.42
CA ASN A 5 -8.64 -7.76 -11.59
C ASN A 5 -8.20 -7.97 -10.12
N TYR A 6 -6.90 -7.98 -9.84
CA TYR A 6 -6.38 -8.08 -8.48
C TYR A 6 -6.25 -6.74 -7.76
N VAL A 7 -6.37 -5.60 -8.45
CA VAL A 7 -6.12 -4.27 -7.85
C VAL A 7 -6.93 -4.03 -6.56
N PRO A 8 -8.25 -4.29 -6.50
CA PRO A 8 -9.00 -4.11 -5.25
C PRO A 8 -8.50 -5.03 -4.11
N ALA A 9 -8.10 -6.25 -4.44
CA ALA A 9 -7.59 -7.20 -3.46
C ALA A 9 -6.17 -6.82 -2.98
N MET A 10 -5.32 -6.32 -3.87
CA MET A 10 -3.99 -5.79 -3.55
C MET A 10 -4.10 -4.63 -2.59
N VAL A 11 -4.94 -3.64 -2.89
CA VAL A 11 -5.12 -2.47 -2.04
C VAL A 11 -5.66 -2.84 -0.67
N LYS A 12 -6.67 -3.73 -0.61
CA LYS A 12 -7.17 -4.23 0.67
C LYS A 12 -6.07 -4.88 1.49
N TRP A 13 -5.24 -5.72 0.88
CA TRP A 13 -4.11 -6.36 1.56
C TRP A 13 -3.06 -5.34 2.02
N MET A 14 -2.67 -4.38 1.17
CA MET A 14 -1.72 -3.32 1.52
C MET A 14 -2.22 -2.49 2.72
N VAL A 15 -3.51 -2.12 2.75
CA VAL A 15 -4.05 -1.36 3.87
C VAL A 15 -4.09 -2.22 5.14
N GLU A 16 -4.55 -3.47 5.05
CA GLU A 16 -4.60 -4.36 6.21
C GLU A 16 -3.22 -4.64 6.79
N GLU A 17 -2.21 -4.92 5.95
CA GLU A 17 -0.85 -5.16 6.42
C GLU A 17 -0.20 -3.86 6.94
N GLY A 18 -0.38 -2.75 6.24
CA GLY A 18 0.26 -1.48 6.62
C GLY A 18 -0.27 -0.96 7.96
N THR A 19 -1.59 -0.94 8.13
CA THR A 19 -2.22 -0.50 9.39
C THR A 19 -1.88 -1.41 10.56
N LYS A 20 -1.83 -2.73 10.35
CA LYS A 20 -1.49 -3.71 11.39
C LYS A 20 -0.02 -3.69 11.80
N ASN A 21 0.90 -3.24 10.95
CA ASN A 21 2.34 -3.35 11.21
C ASN A 21 3.03 -2.00 11.45
N THR A 22 2.43 -0.89 11.04
CA THR A 22 3.02 0.44 11.27
C THR A 22 3.06 0.82 12.75
N SER A 23 4.09 1.57 13.13
CA SER A 23 4.25 2.19 14.45
C SER A 23 4.10 3.72 14.42
N SER A 24 4.02 4.31 13.23
CA SER A 24 3.98 5.77 13.03
C SER A 24 2.86 6.23 12.08
N GLY A 25 2.09 5.28 11.53
CA GLY A 25 1.07 5.57 10.52
C GLY A 25 1.61 5.50 9.09
N ASN A 26 2.89 5.18 8.88
CA ASN A 26 3.48 5.03 7.56
C ASN A 26 3.93 3.58 7.30
N TRP A 27 3.77 3.09 6.07
CA TRP A 27 4.30 1.80 5.64
C TRP A 27 4.65 1.82 4.14
N ILE A 28 5.78 1.20 3.81
CA ILE A 28 6.28 1.09 2.44
C ILE A 28 6.13 -0.35 1.97
N PHE A 29 5.55 -0.53 0.78
CA PHE A 29 5.48 -1.81 0.07
C PHE A 29 6.35 -1.75 -1.17
N THR A 30 7.17 -2.77 -1.41
CA THR A 30 7.88 -2.93 -2.68
C THR A 30 6.99 -3.59 -3.73
N SER A 31 7.24 -3.31 -5.00
CA SER A 31 6.58 -3.99 -6.13
C SER A 31 6.78 -5.51 -6.07
N ALA A 32 7.94 -5.95 -5.62
CA ALA A 32 8.25 -7.36 -5.40
C ALA A 32 7.36 -7.99 -4.31
N GLU A 33 7.22 -7.36 -3.14
CA GLU A 33 6.35 -7.86 -2.06
C GLU A 33 4.89 -7.98 -2.51
N ILE A 34 4.39 -6.99 -3.26
CA ILE A 34 3.02 -7.04 -3.82
C ILE A 34 2.91 -8.20 -4.83
N ALA A 35 3.92 -8.41 -5.67
CA ALA A 35 3.93 -9.51 -6.63
C ALA A 35 4.12 -10.89 -5.98
N GLU A 36 4.72 -10.99 -4.80
CA GLU A 36 4.80 -12.23 -4.03
C GLU A 36 3.46 -12.56 -3.36
N ALA A 37 2.71 -11.54 -2.93
CA ALA A 37 1.40 -11.70 -2.29
C ALA A 37 0.28 -12.08 -3.29
N PHE A 38 0.47 -11.85 -4.59
CA PHE A 38 -0.54 -12.06 -5.63
C PHE A 38 0.03 -12.82 -6.83
N PRO A 39 -0.75 -13.62 -7.57
CA PRO A 39 -0.25 -14.38 -8.72
C PRO A 39 -0.08 -13.48 -9.95
N VAL A 40 0.77 -12.46 -9.86
CA VAL A 40 1.12 -11.50 -10.91
C VAL A 40 2.64 -11.34 -11.00
N ALA A 41 3.13 -10.87 -12.14
CA ALA A 41 4.53 -10.46 -12.25
C ALA A 41 4.74 -9.09 -11.58
N GLU A 42 5.94 -8.84 -11.06
CA GLU A 42 6.33 -7.53 -10.53
C GLU A 42 6.14 -6.41 -11.56
N SER A 43 6.53 -6.65 -12.82
CA SER A 43 6.31 -5.70 -13.91
C SER A 43 4.82 -5.35 -14.10
N SER A 44 3.90 -6.27 -13.83
CA SER A 44 2.47 -5.98 -13.86
C SER A 44 2.04 -5.07 -12.71
N VAL A 45 2.60 -5.22 -11.52
CA VAL A 45 2.35 -4.29 -10.40
C VAL A 45 2.78 -2.88 -10.78
N ILE A 46 3.98 -2.76 -11.36
CA ILE A 46 4.55 -1.49 -11.83
C ILE A 46 3.67 -0.89 -12.94
N GLU A 47 3.27 -1.65 -13.95
CA GLU A 47 2.37 -1.17 -15.01
C GLU A 47 0.99 -0.73 -14.48
N MET A 48 0.55 -1.29 -13.36
CA MET A 48 -0.74 -1.00 -12.73
C MET A 48 -0.66 0.10 -11.65
N PHE A 49 0.50 0.71 -11.42
CA PHE A 49 0.70 1.68 -10.32
C PHE A 49 -0.41 2.75 -10.23
N GLY A 50 -0.85 3.29 -11.37
CA GLY A 50 -1.90 4.32 -11.41
C GLY A 50 -3.27 3.79 -10.98
N ALA A 51 -3.59 2.54 -11.32
CA ALA A 51 -4.84 1.90 -10.88
C ALA A 51 -4.78 1.57 -9.39
N ILE A 52 -3.63 1.09 -8.91
CA ILE A 52 -3.38 0.83 -7.48
C ILE A 52 -3.54 2.13 -6.68
N LEU A 53 -2.87 3.22 -7.08
CA LEU A 53 -2.99 4.51 -6.40
C LEU A 53 -4.44 5.03 -6.40
N THR A 54 -5.13 4.94 -7.54
CA THR A 54 -6.54 5.38 -7.64
C THR A 54 -7.42 4.64 -6.63
N GLU A 55 -7.24 3.33 -6.51
CA GLU A 55 -8.00 2.49 -5.57
C GLU A 55 -7.57 2.72 -4.12
N VAL A 56 -6.27 2.91 -3.83
CA VAL A 56 -5.75 3.26 -2.51
C VAL A 56 -6.41 4.53 -1.96
N TYR A 57 -6.54 5.58 -2.78
CA TYR A 57 -7.20 6.82 -2.38
C TYR A 57 -8.72 6.70 -2.18
N GLN A 58 -9.35 5.58 -2.54
CA GLN A 58 -10.75 5.30 -2.17
C GLN A 58 -10.89 4.70 -0.76
N HIS A 59 -9.79 4.27 -0.14
CA HIS A 59 -9.83 3.61 1.15
C HIS A 59 -9.76 4.62 2.30
N GLU A 60 -10.77 4.62 3.19
CA GLU A 60 -10.93 5.62 4.27
C GLU A 60 -9.76 5.70 5.27
N ALA A 61 -9.03 4.60 5.43
CA ALA A 61 -7.85 4.53 6.29
C ALA A 61 -6.62 5.28 5.76
N VAL A 62 -6.58 5.62 4.46
CA VAL A 62 -5.40 6.20 3.81
C VAL A 62 -5.50 7.72 3.78
N ALA A 63 -4.47 8.38 4.29
CA ALA A 63 -4.32 9.83 4.26
C ALA A 63 -3.54 10.30 3.02
N GLU A 64 -2.43 9.62 2.70
CA GLU A 64 -1.58 9.94 1.56
C GLU A 64 -0.99 8.66 0.96
N ALA A 65 -0.71 8.67 -0.34
CA ALA A 65 -0.04 7.57 -1.03
C ALA A 65 0.87 8.08 -2.16
N ASN A 66 2.12 7.63 -2.17
CA ASN A 66 3.12 7.98 -3.16
C ASN A 66 3.71 6.72 -3.81
N VAL A 67 4.22 6.87 -5.03
CA VAL A 67 4.99 5.83 -5.71
C VAL A 67 6.35 6.39 -6.10
N ASN A 68 7.41 5.69 -5.72
CA ASN A 68 8.77 5.98 -6.18
C ASN A 68 9.21 4.88 -7.13
N PHE A 69 9.81 5.28 -8.25
CA PHE A 69 10.41 4.37 -9.22
C PHE A 69 11.91 4.39 -9.06
N GLU A 70 12.49 3.22 -8.84
CA GLU A 70 13.90 3.06 -8.55
C GLU A 70 14.71 2.86 -9.84
N SER A 71 16.02 3.12 -9.76
CA SER A 71 16.92 3.01 -10.92
C SER A 71 17.10 1.57 -11.44
N ASP A 72 16.78 0.56 -10.62
CA ASP A 72 16.83 -0.86 -10.99
C ASP A 72 15.53 -1.35 -11.66
N GLY A 73 14.56 -0.46 -11.85
CA GLY A 73 13.27 -0.76 -12.46
C GLY A 73 12.21 -1.28 -11.49
N SER A 74 12.50 -1.37 -10.20
CA SER A 74 11.49 -1.64 -9.16
C SER A 74 10.69 -0.38 -8.79
N ALA A 75 9.63 -0.55 -8.00
CA ALA A 75 8.87 0.56 -7.45
C ALA A 75 8.56 0.33 -5.96
N THR A 76 8.44 1.41 -5.21
CA THR A 76 7.93 1.41 -3.83
C THR A 76 6.63 2.20 -3.75
N PHE A 77 5.68 1.68 -2.99
CA PHE A 77 4.40 2.29 -2.66
C PHE A 77 4.45 2.73 -1.21
N ASP A 78 4.50 4.02 -0.98
CA ASP A 78 4.63 4.65 0.32
C ASP A 78 3.24 5.13 0.77
N LEU A 79 2.65 4.45 1.74
CA LEU A 79 1.29 4.72 2.23
C LEU A 79 1.34 5.31 3.64
N THR A 80 0.67 6.44 3.80
CA THR A 80 0.40 7.06 5.10
C THR A 80 -1.07 6.84 5.44
N PHE A 81 -1.32 6.30 6.63
CA PHE A 81 -2.62 5.97 7.19
C PHE A 81 -3.00 6.94 8.30
N TYR A 82 -4.30 7.18 8.44
CA TYR A 82 -4.84 7.80 9.65
C TYR A 82 -4.63 6.86 10.84
N THR A 83 -4.01 7.35 11.91
CA THR A 83 -3.60 6.54 13.07
C THR A 83 -4.78 5.90 13.81
N ASP A 84 -6.00 6.43 13.65
CA ASP A 84 -7.24 5.83 14.15
C ASP A 84 -7.49 4.42 13.61
N TYR A 85 -6.99 4.12 12.40
CA TYR A 85 -7.08 2.80 11.78
C TYR A 85 -5.88 1.89 12.10
N CYS A 86 -4.88 2.38 12.82
CA CYS A 86 -3.65 1.63 13.15
C CYS A 86 -3.75 1.07 14.58
N PRO A 87 -4.10 -0.21 14.79
CA PRO A 87 -4.36 -0.78 16.12
C PRO A 87 -3.12 -0.83 17.03
N ASN A 88 -1.91 -0.79 16.46
CA ASN A 88 -0.67 -0.85 17.24
C ASN A 88 -0.20 0.51 17.77
N ILE A 89 -0.79 1.61 17.30
CA ILE A 89 -0.46 2.95 17.77
C ILE A 89 -1.37 3.25 18.95
N SER A 90 -0.78 3.40 20.14
CA SER A 90 -1.53 3.72 21.36
C SER A 90 -2.19 5.11 21.24
N ASP A 91 -3.33 5.29 21.92
CA ASP A 91 -4.06 6.57 21.90
C ASP A 91 -3.24 7.74 22.46
N GLU A 92 -2.27 7.48 23.35
CA GLU A 92 -1.30 8.49 23.83
C GLU A 92 -0.41 9.05 22.72
N THR A 93 -0.21 8.28 21.64
CA THR A 93 0.58 8.66 20.46
C THR A 93 -0.30 9.31 19.37
N LYS A 94 -1.63 9.19 19.46
CA LYS A 94 -2.58 9.75 18.46
C LYS A 94 -2.88 11.23 18.66
N ALA A 95 -2.47 11.80 19.81
CA ALA A 95 -2.55 13.21 20.10
C ALA A 95 -1.15 13.83 20.11
N GLY A 96 -0.74 14.39 18.97
CA GLY A 96 0.47 15.20 18.81
C GLY A 96 0.27 16.23 17.73
#